data_AF-A0A0Q5ZRZ0-F1
#
_entry.id   AF-A0A0Q5ZRZ0-F1
#
_cell.length_a   1.000
_cell.length_b   1.000
_cell.length_c   1.000
_cell.angle_alpha   90.00
_cell.angle_beta   90.00
_cell.angle_gamma   90.00
#
_symmetry.space_group_name_H-M   'P 1'
#
loop_
_entity.id
_entity.type
_entity.pdbx_description
1 polymer ?
#
loop_
_entity_poly.entity_id
_entity_poly.type
_entity_poly.pdbx_seq_one_letter_code
_entity_poly.pdbx_strand_id
1 'polypeptide(L)'
;MNMKKIKIVISLVLGIMSIDIVAQNPVIQTHFSPDPAPMVYKDKMYVYTGDDIPGYDFYYMTKWRVHSSEDMVNWTDHGVPISLEYFSWARDRAWAAQCIQRNGKFYWYICAQTVNNDMAIGVAVSDNPTGPFKDALGKPLITTGSWDNIDPTVFIDDDGQAYLYWGNSHLFYVKLNKDMVSYEGKITEIPQSVESFGGLRRPGKSDEVLQKQEKFEDVFVEGPWFYKRNNQYYMMYAGMTGRTECLSYSTSKSPTGPWKYQGKIMTDQPTNSFTNHGGIIDFRGKSYLFYHTGLLPGAGSYGRSTAIEEFKYNLDGSIPKITITQEGVNPVATVNPYKRNEAEMMAWSEKCKTAENNKTGVYVTETRVNGFIKVRSVDFGTQGASGFSASIASGLDGGILEVHLDNIKGTKLAQIDVPRTGGWDVWKTLTAQISESVSGVHDVYFVFQGKNITAGRELFNFNYWSFQKK
;
A
#
# COMPACT_ATOMS: atom_id res chain seq x y z
N MET A 1 -42.09 -14.24 -62.77
CA MET A 1 -40.76 -14.19 -62.13
C MET A 1 -40.47 -12.72 -61.79
N ASN A 2 -40.62 -12.30 -60.53
CA ASN A 2 -40.05 -11.04 -60.01
C ASN A 2 -40.23 -10.99 -58.49
N MET A 3 -39.19 -11.43 -57.77
CA MET A 3 -39.07 -11.35 -56.31
C MET A 3 -38.71 -9.92 -55.91
N LYS A 4 -39.58 -9.24 -55.16
CA LYS A 4 -39.22 -8.00 -54.45
C LYS A 4 -38.37 -8.37 -53.23
N LYS A 5 -37.09 -7.99 -53.24
CA LYS A 5 -36.18 -8.11 -52.08
C LYS A 5 -36.55 -7.04 -51.04
N ILE A 6 -37.03 -7.47 -49.88
CA ILE A 6 -37.15 -6.63 -48.69
C ILE A 6 -35.77 -6.63 -48.01
N LYS A 7 -35.13 -5.47 -47.91
CA LYS A 7 -33.93 -5.27 -47.08
C LYS A 7 -34.40 -4.90 -45.67
N ILE A 8 -34.23 -5.83 -44.72
CA ILE A 8 -34.35 -5.54 -43.30
C ILE A 8 -33.02 -4.94 -42.86
N VAL A 9 -33.04 -3.68 -42.43
CA VAL A 9 -31.89 -3.03 -41.77
C VAL A 9 -32.01 -3.33 -40.28
N ILE A 10 -31.14 -4.19 -39.76
CA ILE A 10 -30.98 -4.40 -38.31
C ILE A 10 -30.03 -3.32 -37.81
N SER A 11 -30.57 -2.29 -37.16
CA SER A 11 -29.75 -1.33 -36.40
C SER A 11 -29.28 -2.00 -35.12
N LEU A 12 -27.99 -2.35 -35.08
CA LEU A 12 -27.29 -2.80 -33.88
C LEU A 12 -27.08 -1.57 -32.98
N VAL A 13 -27.93 -1.39 -31.97
CA VAL A 13 -27.67 -0.42 -30.90
C VAL A 13 -26.61 -1.03 -29.99
N LEU A 14 -25.34 -0.68 -30.19
CA LEU A 14 -24.31 -0.88 -29.18
C LEU A 14 -24.65 0.03 -28.00
N GLY A 15 -25.20 -0.54 -26.93
CA GLY A 15 -25.28 0.12 -25.64
C GLY A 15 -23.86 0.39 -25.15
N ILE A 16 -23.46 1.65 -25.17
CA ILE A 16 -22.25 2.11 -24.47
C ILE A 16 -22.59 1.97 -22.99
N MET A 17 -22.11 0.91 -22.35
CA MET A 17 -22.04 0.85 -20.89
C MET A 17 -21.09 1.97 -20.47
N SER A 18 -21.65 3.04 -19.88
CA SER A 18 -20.85 4.00 -19.13
C SER A 18 -20.18 3.23 -18.01
N ILE A 19 -18.87 3.00 -18.15
CA ILE A 19 -18.05 2.51 -17.04
C ILE A 19 -17.98 3.69 -16.08
N ASP A 20 -18.70 3.62 -14.97
CA ASP A 20 -18.53 4.60 -13.91
C ASP A 20 -17.05 4.58 -13.51
N ILE A 21 -16.38 5.71 -13.73
CA ILE A 21 -14.97 5.92 -13.40
C ILE A 21 -14.90 6.02 -11.88
N VAL A 22 -14.56 4.93 -11.20
CA VAL A 22 -14.46 4.90 -9.74
C VAL A 22 -13.01 5.05 -9.33
N ALA A 23 -12.74 6.11 -8.57
CA ALA A 23 -11.45 6.36 -7.93
C ALA A 23 -11.04 5.18 -7.02
N GLN A 24 -9.76 4.82 -7.07
CA GLN A 24 -9.13 3.78 -6.24
C GLN A 24 -7.86 4.30 -5.57
N ASN A 25 -7.11 5.22 -6.21
CA ASN A 25 -5.94 5.84 -5.60
C ASN A 25 -6.36 7.07 -4.78
N PRO A 26 -5.76 7.30 -3.60
CA PRO A 26 -4.88 6.38 -2.86
C PRO A 26 -5.64 5.14 -2.39
N VAL A 27 -5.00 3.96 -2.32
CA VAL A 27 -5.66 2.65 -2.12
C VAL A 27 -6.06 2.32 -0.68
N ILE A 28 -5.61 3.12 0.29
CA ILE A 28 -5.94 3.00 1.71
C ILE A 28 -6.45 4.37 2.19
N GLN A 29 -7.70 4.44 2.67
CA GLN A 29 -8.32 5.71 3.11
C GLN A 29 -8.54 5.80 4.63
N THR A 30 -8.36 4.68 5.35
CA THR A 30 -8.56 4.63 6.81
C THR A 30 -7.38 5.25 7.56
N HIS A 31 -6.17 5.15 7.03
CA HIS A 31 -4.92 5.70 7.59
C HIS A 31 -4.05 6.35 6.52
N PHE A 32 -3.12 7.20 6.93
CA PHE A 32 -2.09 7.75 6.04
C PHE A 32 -0.92 6.78 5.96
N SER A 33 -0.77 6.16 4.79
CA SER A 33 0.14 5.05 4.49
C SER A 33 1.33 5.50 3.62
N PRO A 34 2.33 6.21 4.18
CA PRO A 34 3.52 6.64 3.45
C PRO A 34 4.49 5.50 3.15
N ASP A 35 5.45 5.78 2.27
CA ASP A 35 6.65 4.98 2.05
C ASP A 35 6.34 3.48 1.78
N PRO A 36 5.47 3.17 0.80
CA PRO A 36 5.00 1.80 0.58
C PRO A 36 6.10 0.88 0.07
N ALA A 37 6.36 -0.20 0.82
CA ALA A 37 7.27 -1.27 0.44
C ALA A 37 6.49 -2.57 0.15
N PRO A 38 6.25 -2.90 -1.13
CA PRO A 38 5.50 -4.10 -1.49
C PRO A 38 6.34 -5.38 -1.34
N MET A 39 5.70 -6.48 -0.96
CA MET A 39 6.29 -7.82 -0.87
C MET A 39 5.28 -8.85 -1.35
N VAL A 40 5.69 -9.72 -2.27
CA VAL A 40 4.90 -10.90 -2.65
C VAL A 40 5.36 -12.08 -1.82
N TYR A 41 4.40 -12.76 -1.17
CA TYR A 41 4.65 -14.04 -0.54
C TYR A 41 3.50 -14.99 -0.85
N LYS A 42 3.86 -16.13 -1.47
CA LYS A 42 2.90 -17.08 -2.05
C LYS A 42 1.99 -16.37 -3.06
N ASP A 43 0.68 -16.42 -2.85
CA ASP A 43 -0.37 -15.91 -3.73
C ASP A 43 -0.91 -14.55 -3.30
N LYS A 44 -0.23 -13.88 -2.36
CA LYS A 44 -0.64 -12.59 -1.78
C LYS A 44 0.40 -11.50 -1.98
N MET A 45 -0.11 -10.30 -2.24
CA MET A 45 0.62 -9.05 -2.12
C MET A 45 0.50 -8.55 -0.68
N TYR A 46 1.61 -8.08 -0.12
CA TYR A 46 1.67 -7.33 1.13
C TYR A 46 2.26 -5.96 0.85
N VAL A 47 1.82 -4.93 1.55
CA VAL A 47 2.46 -3.61 1.55
C VAL A 47 2.71 -3.18 2.98
N TYR A 48 3.98 -2.91 3.27
CA TYR A 48 4.47 -2.41 4.54
C TYR A 48 4.62 -0.90 4.41
N THR A 49 4.07 -0.14 5.35
CA THR A 49 4.02 1.33 5.27
C THR A 49 4.34 1.94 6.63
N GLY A 50 4.71 3.21 6.66
CA GLY A 50 4.59 4.02 7.88
C GLY A 50 3.11 4.26 8.24
N ASP A 51 2.89 5.09 9.26
CA ASP A 51 1.57 5.57 9.70
C ASP A 51 1.66 7.07 9.99
N ASP A 52 1.64 7.88 8.92
CA ASP A 52 1.80 9.33 9.00
C ASP A 52 0.75 9.93 9.96
N ILE A 53 1.20 10.81 10.86
CA ILE A 53 0.33 11.61 11.72
C ILE A 53 0.20 12.99 11.06
N PRO A 54 -0.93 13.31 10.42
CA PRO A 54 -1.10 14.56 9.69
C PRO A 54 -1.25 15.76 10.65
N GLY A 55 -1.23 16.97 10.09
CA GLY A 55 -1.47 18.21 10.85
C GLY A 55 -0.22 18.87 11.43
N TYR A 56 0.95 18.33 11.10
CA TYR A 56 2.26 18.90 11.44
C TYR A 56 3.00 19.37 10.17
N ASP A 57 4.09 20.10 10.36
CA ASP A 57 5.00 20.58 9.32
C ASP A 57 6.22 19.66 9.11
N PHE A 58 6.10 18.40 9.54
CA PHE A 58 7.16 17.39 9.47
C PHE A 58 6.59 15.96 9.39
N TYR A 59 7.42 15.00 8.98
CA TYR A 59 7.06 13.58 8.86
C TYR A 59 7.08 12.88 10.22
N TYR A 60 5.96 12.92 10.94
CA TYR A 60 5.80 12.24 12.22
C TYR A 60 5.05 10.92 12.08
N MET A 61 5.66 9.86 12.57
CA MET A 61 5.08 8.52 12.69
C MET A 61 5.85 7.75 13.76
N THR A 62 5.15 6.89 14.50
CA THR A 62 5.73 6.12 15.62
C THR A 62 5.53 4.61 15.49
N LYS A 63 4.96 4.18 14.35
CA LYS A 63 4.54 2.81 14.09
C LYS A 63 4.50 2.53 12.60
N TRP A 64 4.49 1.25 12.29
CA TRP A 64 4.34 0.73 10.94
C TRP A 64 3.08 -0.10 10.80
N ARG A 65 2.52 -0.11 9.59
CA ARG A 65 1.32 -0.87 9.24
C ARG A 65 1.60 -1.88 8.14
N VAL A 66 0.73 -2.88 8.05
CA VAL A 66 0.76 -3.89 6.99
C VAL A 66 -0.63 -4.03 6.41
N HIS A 67 -0.72 -3.97 5.09
CA HIS A 67 -1.92 -4.34 4.35
C HIS A 67 -1.62 -5.52 3.42
N SER A 68 -2.63 -6.29 3.05
CA SER A 68 -2.47 -7.36 2.05
C SER A 68 -3.61 -7.42 1.06
N SER A 69 -3.34 -7.92 -0.14
CA SER A 69 -4.35 -8.16 -1.17
C SER A 69 -4.08 -9.45 -1.94
N GLU A 70 -5.15 -10.16 -2.30
CA GLU A 70 -5.11 -11.29 -3.25
C GLU A 70 -5.42 -10.84 -4.69
N ASP A 71 -5.97 -9.64 -4.88
CA ASP A 71 -6.58 -9.15 -6.11
C ASP A 71 -6.11 -7.75 -6.55
N MET A 72 -5.19 -7.13 -5.79
CA MET A 72 -4.61 -5.79 -5.98
C MET A 72 -5.55 -4.59 -5.76
N VAL A 73 -6.84 -4.83 -5.48
CA VAL A 73 -7.82 -3.74 -5.32
C VAL A 73 -8.52 -3.77 -3.97
N ASN A 74 -8.72 -4.93 -3.36
CA ASN A 74 -9.25 -5.08 -2.01
C ASN A 74 -8.09 -5.33 -1.05
N TRP A 75 -7.87 -4.39 -0.13
CA TRP A 75 -6.77 -4.43 0.84
C TRP A 75 -7.30 -4.74 2.23
N THR A 76 -6.80 -5.82 2.84
CA THR A 76 -7.02 -6.14 4.25
C THR A 76 -6.01 -5.39 5.10
N ASP A 77 -6.47 -4.58 6.04
CA ASP A 77 -5.66 -3.95 7.09
C ASP A 77 -5.29 -4.99 8.17
N HIS A 78 -3.98 -5.16 8.44
CA HIS A 78 -3.47 -6.04 9.51
C HIS A 78 -3.02 -5.25 10.75
N GLY A 79 -3.40 -3.99 10.85
CA GLY A 79 -3.17 -3.16 12.02
C GLY A 79 -1.73 -2.71 12.14
N VAL A 80 -1.23 -2.69 13.37
CA VAL A 80 0.13 -2.26 13.73
C VAL A 80 0.92 -3.47 14.27
N PRO A 81 1.61 -4.24 13.41
CA PRO A 81 2.33 -5.43 13.87
C PRO A 81 3.58 -5.12 14.71
N ILE A 82 4.10 -3.89 14.63
CA ILE A 82 5.20 -3.37 15.45
C ILE A 82 5.22 -1.83 15.48
N SER A 83 5.73 -1.28 16.58
CA SER A 83 5.93 0.16 16.79
C SER A 83 7.31 0.43 17.40
N LEU A 84 7.68 1.71 17.53
CA LEU A 84 8.94 2.11 18.19
C LEU A 84 9.07 1.60 19.63
N GLU A 85 7.95 1.36 20.32
CA GLU A 85 7.94 0.88 21.71
C GLU A 85 8.65 -0.49 21.88
N TYR A 86 8.78 -1.26 20.80
CA TYR A 86 9.44 -2.56 20.80
C TYR A 86 10.96 -2.48 20.61
N PHE A 87 11.49 -1.31 20.32
CA PHE A 87 12.93 -1.08 20.08
C PHE A 87 13.50 -0.18 21.16
N SER A 88 14.14 -0.77 22.16
CA SER A 88 14.70 -0.02 23.32
C SER A 88 15.74 1.05 22.95
N TRP A 89 16.33 0.95 21.77
CA TRP A 89 17.31 1.90 21.23
C TRP A 89 16.67 3.04 20.41
N ALA A 90 15.41 2.90 20.01
CA ALA A 90 14.69 3.88 19.20
C ALA A 90 13.94 4.88 20.09
N ARG A 91 13.78 6.12 19.61
CA ARG A 91 13.09 7.20 20.32
C ARG A 91 11.99 7.86 19.51
N ASP A 92 12.18 8.01 18.20
CA ASP A 92 11.27 8.78 17.34
C ASP A 92 11.39 8.34 15.88
N ARG A 93 10.52 8.89 15.00
CA ARG A 93 10.59 8.80 13.53
C ARG A 93 10.64 7.36 13.00
N ALA A 94 9.52 6.65 13.07
CA ALA A 94 9.35 5.30 12.52
C ALA A 94 9.23 5.30 10.98
N TRP A 95 10.24 5.82 10.29
CA TRP A 95 10.24 6.06 8.85
C TRP A 95 10.35 4.77 8.02
N ALA A 96 10.46 4.93 6.70
CA ALA A 96 10.45 3.87 5.68
C ALA A 96 11.10 2.54 6.09
N ALA A 97 10.50 1.45 5.61
CA ALA A 97 10.90 0.11 6.01
C ALA A 97 10.58 -0.90 4.90
N GLN A 98 11.33 -1.99 4.80
CA GLN A 98 11.06 -3.07 3.85
C GLN A 98 11.13 -4.44 4.53
N CYS A 99 10.16 -5.30 4.22
CA CYS A 99 10.13 -6.69 4.67
C CYS A 99 10.53 -7.66 3.56
N ILE A 100 11.22 -8.74 3.94
CA ILE A 100 11.55 -9.86 3.06
C ILE A 100 11.44 -11.20 3.79
N GLN A 101 11.03 -12.23 3.06
CA GLN A 101 10.95 -13.59 3.59
C GLN A 101 12.26 -14.35 3.33
N ARG A 102 12.73 -15.08 4.34
CA ARG A 102 13.81 -16.08 4.20
C ARG A 102 13.63 -17.21 5.20
N ASN A 103 13.78 -18.46 4.74
CA ASN A 103 13.80 -19.66 5.59
C ASN A 103 12.61 -19.78 6.57
N GLY A 104 11.41 -19.42 6.11
CA GLY A 104 10.18 -19.51 6.91
C GLY A 104 9.94 -18.33 7.87
N LYS A 105 10.83 -17.33 7.86
CA LYS A 105 10.70 -16.11 8.67
C LYS A 105 10.62 -14.87 7.80
N PHE A 106 10.08 -13.81 8.39
CA PHE A 106 9.94 -12.48 7.79
C PHE A 106 10.84 -11.52 8.54
N TYR A 107 11.72 -10.85 7.80
CA TYR A 107 12.68 -9.88 8.33
C TYR A 107 12.28 -8.51 7.82
N TRP A 108 11.87 -7.64 8.74
CA TRP A 108 11.42 -6.29 8.45
C TRP A 108 12.50 -5.31 8.87
N TYR A 109 13.22 -4.78 7.89
CA TYR A 109 14.24 -3.75 8.09
C TYR A 109 13.55 -2.41 8.22
N ILE A 110 13.75 -1.76 9.36
CA ILE A 110 13.12 -0.48 9.74
C ILE A 110 14.20 0.56 9.95
N CYS A 111 13.90 1.84 9.76
CA CYS A 111 14.75 2.92 10.25
C CYS A 111 14.06 3.73 11.33
N ALA A 112 14.82 4.19 12.32
CA ALA A 112 14.31 5.02 13.40
C ALA A 112 15.40 5.95 13.94
N GLN A 113 14.97 7.06 14.53
CA GLN A 113 15.86 7.91 15.30
C GLN A 113 16.23 7.21 16.60
N THR A 114 17.52 7.15 16.91
CA THR A 114 18.00 6.54 18.15
C THR A 114 17.98 7.51 19.32
N VAL A 115 18.16 6.97 20.53
CA VAL A 115 18.37 7.75 21.76
C VAL A 115 19.60 8.67 21.74
N ASN A 116 20.54 8.44 20.82
CA ASN A 116 21.75 9.26 20.62
C ASN A 116 21.56 10.36 19.57
N ASN A 117 20.33 10.57 19.06
CA ASN A 117 19.99 11.62 18.12
C ASN A 117 20.65 11.48 16.72
N ASP A 118 20.85 10.25 16.27
CA ASP A 118 21.18 9.85 14.90
C ASP A 118 20.10 8.92 14.33
N MET A 119 20.18 8.58 13.04
CA MET A 119 19.31 7.56 12.43
C MET A 119 20.02 6.21 12.42
N ALA A 120 19.26 5.13 12.54
CA ALA A 120 19.79 3.78 12.49
C ALA A 120 18.80 2.81 11.84
N ILE A 121 19.31 1.69 11.30
CA ILE A 121 18.49 0.62 10.74
C ILE A 121 18.46 -0.55 11.73
N GLY A 122 17.25 -0.96 12.09
CA GLY A 122 16.97 -2.16 12.88
C GLY A 122 16.43 -3.29 12.00
N VAL A 123 16.26 -4.46 12.61
CA VAL A 123 15.56 -5.59 11.97
C VAL A 123 14.58 -6.21 12.96
N ALA A 124 13.30 -6.22 12.58
CA ALA A 124 12.27 -6.98 13.27
C ALA A 124 12.12 -8.36 12.63
N VAL A 125 11.73 -9.37 13.41
CA VAL A 125 11.51 -10.73 12.91
C VAL A 125 10.15 -11.30 13.34
N SER A 126 9.51 -12.03 12.43
CA SER A 126 8.26 -12.76 12.67
C SER A 126 8.24 -14.10 11.93
N ASP A 127 7.41 -15.03 12.40
CA ASP A 127 7.09 -16.28 11.69
C ASP A 127 5.93 -16.10 10.68
N ASN A 128 5.26 -14.94 10.71
CA ASN A 128 4.14 -14.59 9.82
C ASN A 128 4.37 -13.21 9.17
N PRO A 129 3.90 -12.99 7.93
CA PRO A 129 4.10 -11.72 7.22
C PRO A 129 3.40 -10.54 7.91
N THR A 130 2.37 -10.81 8.69
CA THR A 130 1.53 -9.82 9.39
C THR A 130 1.83 -9.75 10.88
N GLY A 131 2.92 -10.38 11.33
CA GLY A 131 3.35 -10.37 12.72
C GLY A 131 2.69 -11.42 13.63
N PRO A 132 2.77 -11.25 14.96
CA PRO A 132 3.47 -10.13 15.62
C PRO A 132 4.97 -10.16 15.33
N PHE A 133 5.57 -9.00 15.12
CA PHE A 133 7.02 -8.86 14.99
C PHE A 133 7.65 -8.53 16.33
N LYS A 134 8.96 -8.75 16.44
CA LYS A 134 9.78 -8.33 17.58
C LYS A 134 11.13 -7.82 17.12
N ASP A 135 11.76 -6.94 17.88
CA ASP A 135 13.17 -6.58 17.68
C ASP A 135 14.03 -7.85 17.73
N ALA A 136 14.74 -8.16 16.64
CA ALA A 136 15.52 -9.38 16.54
C ALA A 136 16.86 -9.27 17.28
N LEU A 137 17.34 -8.06 17.59
CA LEU A 137 18.69 -7.81 18.08
C LEU A 137 18.74 -7.08 19.42
N GLY A 138 17.72 -6.29 19.76
CA GLY A 138 17.75 -5.40 20.92
C GLY A 138 18.67 -4.18 20.74
N LYS A 139 19.19 -3.98 19.52
CA LYS A 139 20.10 -2.89 19.12
C LYS A 139 19.99 -2.67 17.60
N PRO A 140 20.46 -1.53 17.07
CA PRO A 140 20.52 -1.35 15.63
C PRO A 140 21.40 -2.39 14.93
N LEU A 141 21.00 -2.80 13.72
CA LEU A 141 21.84 -3.56 12.80
C LEU A 141 22.87 -2.64 12.14
N ILE A 142 22.45 -1.47 11.66
CA ILE A 142 23.32 -0.44 11.08
C ILE A 142 23.22 0.82 11.94
N THR A 143 24.36 1.32 12.40
CA THR A 143 24.51 2.63 13.03
C THR A 143 25.89 3.19 12.69
N THR A 144 25.93 4.46 12.32
CA THR A 144 27.16 5.16 11.90
C THR A 144 27.34 6.52 12.59
N GLY A 145 26.47 6.89 13.53
CA GLY A 145 26.46 8.23 14.11
C GLY A 145 25.92 9.31 13.15
N SER A 146 25.31 8.91 12.03
CA SER A 146 24.81 9.82 10.98
C SER A 146 23.29 9.76 10.82
N TRP A 147 22.73 10.79 10.20
CA TRP A 147 21.34 10.85 9.74
C TRP A 147 21.10 10.14 8.40
N ASP A 148 22.15 9.58 7.79
CA ASP A 148 22.03 8.93 6.48
C ASP A 148 21.45 7.50 6.53
N ASN A 149 21.29 6.92 7.73
CA ASN A 149 20.80 5.54 7.89
C ASN A 149 19.26 5.48 7.83
N ILE A 150 18.71 5.85 6.68
CA ILE A 150 17.27 5.82 6.41
C ILE A 150 16.97 4.97 5.18
N ASP A 151 15.70 4.64 4.99
CA ASP A 151 15.16 4.01 3.78
C ASP A 151 15.86 2.70 3.40
N PRO A 152 15.83 1.68 4.27
CA PRO A 152 16.44 0.40 3.98
C PRO A 152 15.70 -0.31 2.84
N THR A 153 16.45 -0.87 1.90
CA THR A 153 15.96 -1.83 0.92
C THR A 153 16.76 -3.13 0.93
N VAL A 154 16.06 -4.26 0.82
CA VAL A 154 16.64 -5.59 0.94
C VAL A 154 16.24 -6.50 -0.22
N PHE A 155 17.21 -7.25 -0.73
CA PHE A 155 17.01 -8.23 -1.78
C PHE A 155 17.86 -9.47 -1.55
N ILE A 156 17.32 -10.65 -1.87
CA ILE A 156 18.05 -11.91 -1.87
C ILE A 156 18.24 -12.32 -3.33
N ASP A 157 19.49 -12.40 -3.76
CA ASP A 157 19.86 -12.78 -5.13
C ASP A 157 19.73 -14.29 -5.35
N ASP A 158 19.79 -14.70 -6.62
CA ASP A 158 19.58 -16.09 -7.05
C ASP A 158 20.62 -17.06 -6.45
N ASP A 159 21.81 -16.58 -6.09
CA ASP A 159 22.86 -17.35 -5.41
C ASP A 159 22.64 -17.46 -3.88
N GLY A 160 21.59 -16.82 -3.36
CA GLY A 160 21.25 -16.76 -1.95
C GLY A 160 21.98 -15.68 -1.16
N GLN A 161 22.81 -14.85 -1.79
CA GLN A 161 23.39 -13.68 -1.13
C GLN A 161 22.31 -12.61 -0.92
N ALA A 162 22.18 -12.15 0.33
CA ALA A 162 21.29 -11.05 0.66
C ALA A 162 22.06 -9.73 0.70
N TYR A 163 21.47 -8.67 0.17
CA TYR A 163 22.03 -7.33 0.16
C TYR A 163 21.06 -6.39 0.88
N LEU A 164 21.59 -5.54 1.75
CA LEU A 164 20.87 -4.43 2.36
C LEU A 164 21.49 -3.13 1.84
N TYR A 165 20.69 -2.31 1.18
CA TYR A 165 21.01 -0.95 0.76
C TYR A 165 20.23 0.06 1.59
N TRP A 166 20.73 1.28 1.70
CA TRP A 166 20.05 2.40 2.36
C TRP A 166 20.74 3.71 2.01
N GLY A 167 20.14 4.85 2.35
CA GLY A 167 20.87 6.11 2.22
C GLY A 167 20.05 7.40 2.17
N ASN A 168 20.73 8.49 2.48
CA ASN A 168 20.30 9.87 2.27
C ASN A 168 21.46 10.64 1.63
N SER A 169 21.28 11.19 0.42
CA SER A 169 22.29 11.80 -0.45
C SER A 169 23.41 10.86 -0.91
N HIS A 170 23.82 9.94 -0.03
CA HIS A 170 24.78 8.88 -0.23
C HIS A 170 24.04 7.55 -0.27
N LEU A 171 24.53 6.60 -1.07
CA LEU A 171 23.94 5.26 -1.15
C LEU A 171 24.94 4.24 -0.59
N PHE A 172 24.52 3.47 0.40
CA PHE A 172 25.37 2.49 1.06
C PHE A 172 24.82 1.07 0.88
N TYR A 173 25.68 0.07 1.07
CA TYR A 173 25.26 -1.32 1.21
C TYR A 173 26.15 -2.16 2.10
N VAL A 174 25.57 -3.29 2.55
CA VAL A 174 26.29 -4.43 3.14
C VAL A 174 25.80 -5.74 2.52
N LYS A 175 26.64 -6.78 2.60
CA LYS A 175 26.24 -8.16 2.35
C LYS A 175 25.77 -8.77 3.66
N LEU A 176 24.49 -9.09 3.75
CA LEU A 176 23.92 -9.75 4.92
C LEU A 176 24.38 -11.20 4.99
N ASN A 177 24.54 -11.70 6.21
CA ASN A 177 24.72 -13.12 6.47
C ASN A 177 23.40 -13.87 6.25
N LYS A 178 23.49 -15.21 6.18
CA LYS A 178 22.32 -16.06 5.94
C LYS A 178 21.24 -15.97 7.03
N ASP A 179 21.61 -15.48 8.23
CA ASP A 179 20.71 -15.27 9.36
C ASP A 179 19.82 -14.03 9.22
N MET A 180 20.10 -13.15 8.24
CA MET A 180 19.38 -11.88 7.99
C MET A 180 19.38 -10.90 9.17
N VAL A 181 20.24 -11.11 10.16
CA VAL A 181 20.33 -10.26 11.36
C VAL A 181 21.78 -9.89 11.69
N SER A 182 22.72 -10.26 10.82
CA SER A 182 24.12 -9.83 10.86
C SER A 182 24.66 -9.62 9.45
N TYR A 183 25.82 -8.97 9.34
CA TYR A 183 26.57 -8.79 8.10
C TYR A 183 28.07 -8.91 8.37
N GLU A 184 28.83 -9.22 7.32
CA GLU A 184 30.30 -9.26 7.37
C GLU A 184 30.90 -8.18 6.47
N GLY A 185 32.13 -7.77 6.81
CA GLY A 185 32.85 -6.74 6.08
C GLY A 185 32.47 -5.33 6.50
N LYS A 186 32.77 -4.37 5.63
CA LYS A 186 32.54 -2.94 5.88
C LYS A 186 31.30 -2.46 5.14
N ILE A 187 30.63 -1.48 5.73
CA ILE A 187 29.68 -0.62 5.03
C ILE A 187 30.39 -0.03 3.81
N THR A 188 29.80 -0.22 2.62
CA THR A 188 30.38 0.24 1.37
C THR A 188 29.48 1.30 0.76
N GLU A 189 30.03 2.48 0.53
CA GLU A 189 29.37 3.53 -0.24
C GLU A 189 29.47 3.23 -1.74
N ILE A 190 28.35 3.36 -2.45
CA ILE A 190 28.29 3.29 -3.90
C ILE A 190 28.73 4.64 -4.46
N PRO A 191 29.79 4.67 -5.29
CA PRO A 191 30.19 5.89 -5.99
C PRO A 191 29.05 6.39 -6.88
N GLN A 192 28.73 7.69 -6.77
CA GLN A 192 27.75 8.35 -7.60
C GLN A 192 28.41 9.29 -8.62
N SER A 193 27.87 9.31 -9.84
CA SER A 193 28.25 10.20 -10.94
C SER A 193 27.05 10.49 -11.84
N VAL A 194 27.25 11.37 -12.84
CA VAL A 194 26.25 11.62 -13.91
C VAL A 194 25.86 10.31 -14.61
N GLU A 195 26.83 9.46 -14.92
CA GLU A 195 26.60 8.19 -15.61
C GLU A 195 25.83 7.18 -14.75
N SER A 196 26.00 7.21 -13.43
CA SER A 196 25.46 6.18 -12.54
C SER A 196 24.12 6.57 -11.92
N PHE A 197 23.88 7.84 -11.60
CA PHE A 197 22.66 8.33 -10.92
C PHE A 197 22.12 9.65 -11.49
N GLY A 198 22.54 10.04 -12.71
CA GLY A 198 22.09 11.26 -13.38
C GLY A 198 22.85 12.52 -12.92
N GLY A 199 23.54 12.45 -11.79
CA GLY A 199 24.34 13.53 -11.20
C GLY A 199 24.86 13.16 -9.81
N LEU A 200 25.55 14.12 -9.17
CA LEU A 200 26.14 13.96 -7.85
C LEU A 200 25.56 14.99 -6.89
N ARG A 201 24.93 14.54 -5.81
CA ARG A 201 24.52 15.42 -4.70
C ARG A 201 25.76 15.75 -3.85
N ARG A 202 26.07 17.03 -3.67
CA ARG A 202 27.20 17.49 -2.86
C ARG A 202 26.67 18.29 -1.66
N PRO A 203 26.66 17.72 -0.43
CA PRO A 203 26.20 18.45 0.75
C PRO A 203 27.14 19.63 1.08
N GLY A 204 26.59 20.86 1.17
CA GLY A 204 27.27 22.03 1.77
C GLY A 204 27.69 23.17 0.81
N LYS A 205 27.35 24.40 1.23
CA LYS A 205 27.52 25.73 0.58
C LYS A 205 27.01 25.85 -0.86
N SER A 206 25.78 26.36 -0.92
CA SER A 206 24.94 26.65 -2.07
C SER A 206 25.01 25.58 -3.16
N ASP A 207 23.94 24.79 -3.20
CA ASP A 207 23.55 24.04 -4.39
C ASP A 207 23.77 24.85 -5.68
N GLU A 208 23.67 26.19 -5.62
CA GLU A 208 23.98 27.12 -6.72
C GLU A 208 25.44 27.19 -7.23
N VAL A 209 26.48 26.83 -6.47
CA VAL A 209 27.88 27.04 -6.91
C VAL A 209 28.47 25.81 -7.62
N LEU A 210 28.12 24.59 -7.19
CA LEU A 210 28.62 23.35 -7.81
C LEU A 210 27.71 22.83 -8.94
N GLN A 211 26.40 23.10 -8.89
CA GLN A 211 25.45 22.74 -9.96
C GLN A 211 25.61 23.59 -11.24
N LYS A 212 26.33 24.71 -11.20
CA LYS A 212 26.54 25.59 -12.37
C LYS A 212 27.57 25.06 -13.36
N GLN A 213 28.40 24.07 -13.01
CA GLN A 213 29.52 23.63 -13.84
C GLN A 213 29.34 22.23 -14.46
N GLU A 214 28.47 21.39 -13.91
CA GLU A 214 28.17 20.06 -14.45
C GLU A 214 26.71 20.01 -14.90
N LYS A 215 26.46 19.62 -16.16
CA LYS A 215 25.10 19.34 -16.63
C LYS A 215 24.67 17.99 -16.05
N PHE A 216 23.71 17.98 -15.13
CA PHE A 216 23.12 16.77 -14.56
C PHE A 216 21.64 16.67 -14.96
N GLU A 217 21.14 15.44 -15.01
CA GLU A 217 19.72 15.15 -15.32
C GLU A 217 18.92 14.79 -14.06
N ASP A 218 19.61 14.43 -12.99
CA ASP A 218 19.04 14.03 -11.70
C ASP A 218 20.12 13.99 -10.61
N VAL A 219 19.74 13.81 -9.35
CA VAL A 219 20.65 13.43 -8.26
C VAL A 219 19.95 12.48 -7.29
N PHE A 220 20.67 11.50 -6.72
CA PHE A 220 20.13 10.64 -5.68
C PHE A 220 19.78 11.44 -4.41
N VAL A 221 18.56 11.27 -3.90
CA VAL A 221 18.09 11.86 -2.64
C VAL A 221 18.00 10.79 -1.56
N GLU A 222 17.11 9.81 -1.73
CA GLU A 222 16.78 8.79 -0.72
C GLU A 222 15.95 7.66 -1.35
N GLY A 223 15.27 6.84 -0.53
CA GLY A 223 14.30 5.84 -0.99
C GLY A 223 14.82 4.81 -1.98
N PRO A 224 16.02 4.20 -1.81
CA PRO A 224 16.49 3.18 -2.72
C PRO A 224 15.53 1.99 -2.73
N TRP A 225 15.28 1.41 -3.90
CA TRP A 225 14.53 0.18 -4.09
C TRP A 225 15.33 -0.75 -5.02
N PHE A 226 15.93 -1.77 -4.41
CA PHE A 226 16.85 -2.69 -5.08
C PHE A 226 16.17 -4.01 -5.42
N TYR A 227 16.22 -4.40 -6.69
CA TYR A 227 15.68 -5.69 -7.14
C TYR A 227 16.37 -6.18 -8.42
N LYS A 228 16.11 -7.44 -8.78
CA LYS A 228 16.61 -8.05 -10.02
C LYS A 228 15.46 -8.54 -10.89
N ARG A 229 15.62 -8.38 -12.20
CA ARG A 229 14.69 -8.89 -13.21
C ARG A 229 15.48 -9.27 -14.47
N ASN A 230 15.25 -10.47 -15.04
CA ASN A 230 15.90 -10.93 -16.28
C ASN A 230 17.45 -10.72 -16.32
N ASN A 231 18.17 -11.14 -15.28
CA ASN A 231 19.63 -10.94 -15.14
C ASN A 231 20.09 -9.48 -15.18
N GLN A 232 19.22 -8.54 -14.86
CA GLN A 232 19.50 -7.12 -14.73
C GLN A 232 19.10 -6.69 -13.32
N TYR A 233 20.00 -6.00 -12.63
CA TYR A 233 19.69 -5.35 -11.36
C TYR A 233 19.19 -3.93 -11.62
N TYR A 234 18.23 -3.52 -10.81
CA TYR A 234 17.57 -2.23 -10.84
C TYR A 234 17.71 -1.59 -9.45
N MET A 235 18.03 -0.30 -9.45
CA MET A 235 18.00 0.56 -8.27
C MET A 235 17.07 1.72 -8.63
N MET A 236 15.81 1.65 -8.21
CA MET A 236 14.92 2.81 -8.23
C MET A 236 15.22 3.67 -7.00
N TYR A 237 15.04 4.98 -7.08
CA TYR A 237 15.30 5.90 -5.98
C TYR A 237 14.52 7.21 -6.14
N ALA A 238 14.35 7.92 -5.03
CA ALA A 238 13.92 9.31 -5.04
C ALA A 238 15.07 10.17 -5.59
N GLY A 239 14.84 10.78 -6.74
CA GLY A 239 15.77 11.67 -7.42
C GLY A 239 15.32 13.12 -7.33
N MET A 240 16.22 14.08 -7.50
CA MET A 240 15.86 15.50 -7.56
C MET A 240 16.54 16.23 -8.72
N THR A 241 15.78 17.11 -9.37
CA THR A 241 16.35 18.10 -10.30
C THR A 241 15.82 19.48 -9.97
N GLY A 242 16.73 20.42 -9.71
CA GLY A 242 16.34 21.71 -9.13
C GLY A 242 15.73 21.50 -7.74
N ARG A 243 14.43 21.80 -7.58
CA ARG A 243 13.69 21.65 -6.33
C ARG A 243 12.47 20.71 -6.46
N THR A 244 12.44 19.90 -7.51
CA THR A 244 11.37 18.94 -7.75
C THR A 244 11.91 17.53 -7.54
N GLU A 245 11.32 16.81 -6.60
CA GLU A 245 11.59 15.40 -6.38
C GLU A 245 10.83 14.53 -7.39
N CYS A 246 11.41 13.39 -7.74
CA CYS A 246 10.92 12.45 -8.75
C CYS A 246 11.30 11.01 -8.37
N LEU A 247 10.76 10.02 -9.07
CA LEU A 247 11.31 8.66 -9.06
C LEU A 247 12.15 8.45 -10.31
N SER A 248 13.34 7.93 -10.09
CA SER A 248 14.34 7.60 -11.10
C SER A 248 14.87 6.20 -10.88
N TYR A 249 15.63 5.70 -11.86
CA TYR A 249 16.30 4.42 -11.68
C TYR A 249 17.60 4.31 -12.44
N SER A 250 18.43 3.41 -11.93
CA SER A 250 19.67 2.97 -12.53
C SER A 250 19.69 1.45 -12.63
N THR A 251 20.52 0.93 -13.53
CA THR A 251 20.64 -0.51 -13.74
C THR A 251 22.09 -0.97 -13.69
N SER A 252 22.33 -2.23 -13.29
CA SER A 252 23.65 -2.86 -13.32
C SER A 252 23.58 -4.35 -13.65
N LYS A 253 24.66 -4.90 -14.22
CA LYS A 253 24.82 -6.36 -14.43
C LYS A 253 25.31 -7.10 -13.18
N SER A 254 25.65 -6.37 -12.12
CA SER A 254 26.09 -6.89 -10.83
C SER A 254 25.26 -6.25 -9.72
N PRO A 255 24.99 -6.96 -8.61
CA PRO A 255 24.19 -6.42 -7.51
C PRO A 255 24.82 -5.15 -6.91
N THR A 256 26.13 -4.96 -7.04
CA THR A 256 26.89 -3.87 -6.42
C THR A 256 27.41 -2.82 -7.41
N GLY A 257 26.90 -2.79 -8.63
CA GLY A 257 27.38 -1.89 -9.69
C GLY A 257 28.52 -2.48 -10.53
N PRO A 258 29.10 -1.69 -11.47
CA PRO A 258 28.84 -0.27 -11.68
C PRO A 258 27.40 -0.02 -12.15
N TRP A 259 26.79 1.05 -11.66
CA TRP A 259 25.43 1.45 -11.99
C TRP A 259 25.41 2.36 -13.21
N LYS A 260 24.33 2.30 -13.99
CA LYS A 260 24.07 3.16 -15.14
C LYS A 260 22.68 3.79 -15.03
N TYR A 261 22.61 5.11 -14.97
CA TYR A 261 21.37 5.88 -14.95
C TYR A 261 20.54 5.61 -16.21
N GLN A 262 19.22 5.46 -16.02
CA GLN A 262 18.27 5.16 -17.08
C GLN A 262 17.18 6.23 -17.26
N GLY A 263 17.09 7.21 -16.36
CA GLY A 263 16.11 8.28 -16.45
C GLY A 263 15.05 8.26 -15.35
N LYS A 264 14.19 9.27 -15.43
CA LYS A 264 13.03 9.47 -14.54
C LYS A 264 11.83 8.67 -15.03
N ILE A 265 11.15 8.01 -14.09
CA ILE A 265 9.91 7.26 -14.35
C ILE A 265 8.68 8.03 -13.84
N MET A 266 8.80 8.89 -12.83
CA MET A 266 7.70 9.71 -12.34
C MET A 266 8.22 11.10 -11.90
N THR A 267 7.85 12.15 -12.63
CA THR A 267 8.27 13.54 -12.36
C THR A 267 7.14 14.51 -12.70
N ASP A 268 7.10 15.64 -11.98
CA ASP A 268 6.15 16.75 -12.23
C ASP A 268 4.67 16.31 -12.25
N GLN A 269 4.32 15.34 -11.41
CA GLN A 269 2.95 14.84 -11.25
C GLN A 269 2.25 15.54 -10.08
N PRO A 270 0.93 15.77 -10.13
CA PRO A 270 0.19 16.47 -9.08
C PRO A 270 -0.09 15.55 -7.88
N THR A 271 0.95 15.07 -7.21
CA THR A 271 0.85 14.13 -6.08
C THR A 271 0.43 14.79 -4.77
N ASN A 272 0.41 16.12 -4.70
CA ASN A 272 0.21 16.89 -3.46
C ASN A 272 1.16 16.48 -2.32
N SER A 273 2.35 15.96 -2.67
CA SER A 273 3.43 15.62 -1.75
C SER A 273 4.74 16.16 -2.31
N PHE A 274 5.58 16.74 -1.44
CA PHE A 274 6.92 17.16 -1.84
C PHE A 274 7.80 15.94 -2.11
N THR A 275 7.73 14.92 -1.27
CA THR A 275 8.56 13.72 -1.42
C THR A 275 7.96 12.70 -2.37
N ASN A 276 8.77 11.75 -2.82
CA ASN A 276 8.38 10.58 -3.57
C ASN A 276 9.15 9.35 -3.06
N HIS A 277 8.43 8.30 -2.70
CA HIS A 277 9.00 7.07 -2.16
C HIS A 277 8.13 5.90 -2.62
N GLY A 278 8.72 4.72 -2.83
CA GLY A 278 7.95 3.54 -3.19
C GLY A 278 8.78 2.34 -3.61
N GLY A 279 8.11 1.38 -4.24
CA GLY A 279 8.73 0.15 -4.70
C GLY A 279 8.07 -0.43 -5.94
N ILE A 280 8.85 -1.16 -6.72
CA ILE A 280 8.37 -1.88 -7.90
C ILE A 280 8.32 -3.38 -7.61
N ILE A 281 7.24 -4.03 -8.01
CA ILE A 281 7.06 -5.46 -7.83
C ILE A 281 6.24 -6.10 -8.95
N ASP A 282 6.55 -7.35 -9.25
CA ASP A 282 5.77 -8.19 -10.16
C ASP A 282 4.78 -9.04 -9.35
N PHE A 283 3.50 -9.06 -9.76
CA PHE A 283 2.48 -9.91 -9.14
C PHE A 283 1.48 -10.38 -10.20
N ARG A 284 1.15 -11.68 -10.18
CA ARG A 284 0.18 -12.31 -11.10
C ARG A 284 0.37 -11.94 -12.58
N GLY A 285 1.63 -11.89 -13.02
CA GLY A 285 2.01 -11.64 -14.42
C GLY A 285 1.98 -10.17 -14.85
N LYS A 286 1.83 -9.24 -13.91
CA LYS A 286 1.83 -7.79 -14.13
C LYS A 286 2.90 -7.13 -13.26
N SER A 287 3.32 -5.93 -13.66
CA SER A 287 4.31 -5.12 -12.94
C SER A 287 3.64 -3.86 -12.39
N TYR A 288 3.97 -3.53 -11.15
CA TYR A 288 3.34 -2.44 -10.41
C TYR A 288 4.38 -1.50 -9.82
N LEU A 289 4.10 -0.20 -9.90
CA LEU A 289 4.77 0.81 -9.10
C LEU A 289 3.85 1.17 -7.93
N PHE A 290 4.32 0.91 -6.71
CA PHE A 290 3.78 1.48 -5.50
C PHE A 290 4.51 2.79 -5.22
N TYR A 291 3.77 3.82 -4.84
CA TYR A 291 4.31 5.13 -4.47
C TYR A 291 3.38 5.82 -3.48
N HIS A 292 3.81 6.91 -2.84
CA HIS A 292 2.91 7.71 -2.00
C HIS A 292 2.40 8.98 -2.69
N THR A 293 1.30 9.52 -2.17
CA THR A 293 0.70 10.78 -2.59
C THR A 293 0.00 11.46 -1.40
N GLY A 294 -0.05 12.78 -1.38
CA GLY A 294 -0.83 13.58 -0.43
C GLY A 294 -2.26 13.88 -0.89
N LEU A 295 -2.83 13.10 -1.81
CA LEU A 295 -4.15 13.36 -2.41
C LEU A 295 -5.35 12.88 -1.58
N LEU A 296 -5.14 12.13 -0.50
CA LEU A 296 -6.24 11.73 0.40
C LEU A 296 -6.86 13.00 1.03
N PRO A 297 -8.19 13.06 1.28
CA PRO A 297 -8.79 14.23 1.92
C PRO A 297 -8.20 14.52 3.32
N GLY A 298 -7.88 15.79 3.59
CA GLY A 298 -7.24 16.22 4.85
C GLY A 298 -5.75 15.90 4.95
N ALA A 299 -5.15 15.44 3.86
CA ALA A 299 -3.74 15.06 3.77
C ALA A 299 -2.88 16.20 3.18
N GLY A 300 -1.65 15.87 2.78
CA GLY A 300 -0.72 16.79 2.13
C GLY A 300 0.69 16.22 2.14
N SER A 301 1.71 17.09 2.10
CA SER A 301 3.09 16.62 2.09
C SER A 301 3.46 15.76 3.30
N TYR A 302 2.83 15.98 4.45
CA TYR A 302 3.10 15.26 5.71
C TYR A 302 1.98 14.29 6.13
N GLY A 303 0.97 14.12 5.27
CA GLY A 303 -0.05 13.09 5.40
C GLY A 303 -0.11 12.37 4.07
N ARG A 304 0.71 11.35 3.88
CA ARG A 304 0.86 10.69 2.58
C ARG A 304 0.12 9.35 2.61
N SER A 305 -0.25 8.85 1.44
CA SER A 305 -1.04 7.63 1.30
C SER A 305 -0.59 6.85 0.07
N THR A 306 -0.65 5.53 0.17
CA THR A 306 -0.19 4.62 -0.88
C THR A 306 -1.09 4.74 -2.11
N ALA A 307 -0.48 4.82 -3.28
CA ALA A 307 -1.10 4.72 -4.59
C ALA A 307 -0.33 3.72 -5.46
N ILE A 308 -0.99 3.20 -6.49
CA ILE A 308 -0.47 2.11 -7.31
C ILE A 308 -0.76 2.38 -8.78
N GLU A 309 0.26 2.18 -9.62
CA GLU A 309 0.11 2.14 -11.08
C GLU A 309 0.58 0.79 -11.65
N GLU A 310 -0.16 0.26 -12.62
CA GLU A 310 0.31 -0.87 -13.45
C GLU A 310 1.13 -0.32 -14.62
N PHE A 311 2.25 -0.96 -14.94
CA PHE A 311 3.03 -0.62 -16.12
C PHE A 311 3.57 -1.88 -16.81
N LYS A 312 4.13 -1.69 -18.00
CA LYS A 312 4.86 -2.73 -18.73
C LYS A 312 6.27 -2.25 -19.01
N TYR A 313 7.26 -3.07 -18.68
CA TYR A 313 8.62 -2.85 -19.12
C TYR A 313 8.69 -2.83 -20.66
N ASN A 314 9.56 -1.99 -21.20
CA ASN A 314 9.95 -2.05 -22.59
C ASN A 314 10.73 -3.34 -22.88
N LEU A 315 10.86 -3.71 -24.16
CA LEU A 315 11.53 -4.95 -24.57
C LEU A 315 12.99 -5.03 -24.13
N ASP A 316 13.67 -3.90 -24.01
CA ASP A 316 15.06 -3.80 -23.53
C ASP A 316 15.19 -3.83 -22.00
N GLY A 317 14.07 -3.94 -21.28
CA GLY A 317 14.01 -3.93 -19.82
C GLY A 317 13.95 -2.53 -19.21
N SER A 318 13.89 -1.46 -20.00
CA SER A 318 13.67 -0.10 -19.46
C SER A 318 12.24 0.07 -18.93
N ILE A 319 12.10 0.92 -17.92
CA ILE A 319 10.82 1.30 -17.31
C ILE A 319 10.31 2.54 -18.07
N PRO A 320 9.07 2.54 -18.57
CA PRO A 320 8.48 3.72 -19.21
C PRO A 320 8.23 4.83 -18.18
N LYS A 321 7.91 6.04 -18.65
CA LYS A 321 7.31 7.05 -17.77
C LYS A 321 5.93 6.56 -17.32
N ILE A 322 5.64 6.74 -16.04
CA ILE A 322 4.41 6.33 -15.37
C ILE A 322 3.66 7.59 -14.95
N THR A 323 2.40 7.69 -15.40
CA THR A 323 1.48 8.79 -15.06
C THR A 323 0.58 8.33 -13.92
N ILE A 324 0.37 9.20 -12.93
CA ILE A 324 -0.54 8.90 -11.83
C ILE A 324 -1.99 8.88 -12.32
N THR A 325 -2.79 7.97 -11.77
CA THR A 325 -4.22 7.85 -12.07
C THR A 325 -5.05 7.99 -10.81
N GLN A 326 -6.31 8.38 -10.99
CA GLN A 326 -7.29 8.34 -9.89
C GLN A 326 -7.87 6.94 -9.75
N GLU A 327 -8.00 6.22 -10.86
CA GLU A 327 -8.61 4.90 -11.00
C GLU A 327 -7.74 3.76 -10.47
N GLY A 328 -6.43 3.97 -10.37
CA GLY A 328 -5.47 2.96 -9.94
C GLY A 328 -5.50 1.70 -10.81
N VAL A 329 -5.35 0.54 -10.18
CA VAL A 329 -5.21 -0.74 -10.88
C VAL A 329 -6.53 -1.50 -11.02
N ASN A 330 -6.56 -2.40 -12.01
CA ASN A 330 -7.65 -3.34 -12.20
C ASN A 330 -7.48 -4.60 -11.32
N PRO A 331 -8.59 -5.22 -10.88
CA PRO A 331 -8.55 -6.47 -10.12
C PRO A 331 -7.86 -7.58 -10.92
N VAL A 332 -7.08 -8.41 -10.23
CA VAL A 332 -6.41 -9.61 -10.79
C VAL A 332 -6.95 -10.93 -10.22
N ALA A 333 -7.97 -10.85 -9.38
CA ALA A 333 -8.77 -11.98 -8.90
C ALA A 333 -10.16 -11.48 -8.47
N THR A 334 -11.06 -12.43 -8.18
CA THR A 334 -12.37 -12.15 -7.61
C THR A 334 -12.41 -12.50 -6.12
N VAL A 335 -13.30 -11.85 -5.38
CA VAL A 335 -13.59 -12.16 -3.98
C VAL A 335 -14.68 -13.21 -3.91
N ASN A 336 -14.45 -14.27 -3.12
CA ASN A 336 -15.48 -15.26 -2.82
C ASN A 336 -16.36 -14.76 -1.64
N PRO A 337 -17.65 -14.43 -1.87
CA PRO A 337 -18.53 -13.91 -0.81
C PRO A 337 -18.96 -14.97 0.20
N TYR A 338 -18.79 -16.26 -0.10
CA TYR A 338 -19.32 -17.38 0.68
C TYR A 338 -18.36 -17.88 1.78
N LYS A 339 -17.20 -17.24 1.93
CA LYS A 339 -16.31 -17.41 3.08
C LYS A 339 -16.40 -16.18 4.00
N ARG A 340 -15.81 -16.28 5.20
CA ARG A 340 -15.56 -15.11 6.03
C ARG A 340 -14.65 -14.15 5.26
N ASN A 341 -15.10 -12.91 5.12
CA ASN A 341 -14.32 -11.79 4.62
C ASN A 341 -14.28 -10.73 5.72
N GLU A 342 -13.10 -10.24 6.07
CA GLU A 342 -12.96 -9.19 7.07
C GLU A 342 -13.59 -7.88 6.54
N ALA A 343 -14.17 -7.08 7.42
CA ALA A 343 -14.77 -5.80 7.05
C ALA A 343 -13.68 -4.79 6.69
N GLU A 344 -12.50 -4.92 7.29
CA GLU A 344 -11.30 -4.17 6.96
C GLU A 344 -10.61 -4.64 5.66
N MET A 345 -11.17 -5.64 4.96
CA MET A 345 -10.81 -5.96 3.58
C MET A 345 -11.68 -5.15 2.61
N MET A 346 -11.13 -4.05 2.09
CA MET A 346 -11.91 -3.10 1.29
C MET A 346 -11.08 -2.48 0.17
N ALA A 347 -11.77 -2.06 -0.89
CA ALA A 347 -11.21 -1.26 -1.97
C ALA A 347 -11.39 0.24 -1.73
N TRP A 348 -12.45 0.64 -1.03
CA TRP A 348 -12.70 2.03 -0.69
C TRP A 348 -13.44 2.15 0.63
N SER A 349 -13.19 3.24 1.37
CA SER A 349 -13.91 3.58 2.59
C SER A 349 -14.29 5.07 2.59
N GLU A 350 -15.46 5.38 3.13
CA GLU A 350 -15.97 6.73 3.28
C GLU A 350 -16.61 6.87 4.66
N LYS A 351 -16.23 7.91 5.41
CA LYS A 351 -16.77 8.22 6.76
C LYS A 351 -16.75 7.04 7.74
N CYS A 352 -15.64 6.32 7.76
CA CYS A 352 -15.29 5.33 8.76
C CYS A 352 -13.76 5.25 8.86
N LYS A 353 -13.29 4.50 9.87
CA LYS A 353 -11.88 4.22 10.12
C LYS A 353 -11.72 2.74 10.46
N THR A 354 -10.48 2.28 10.63
CA THR A 354 -10.19 0.98 11.25
C THR A 354 -9.54 1.19 12.61
N ALA A 355 -9.89 0.32 13.56
CA ALA A 355 -9.26 0.21 14.87
C ALA A 355 -8.88 -1.25 15.13
N GLU A 356 -8.07 -1.49 16.16
CA GLU A 356 -7.61 -2.83 16.51
C GLU A 356 -7.62 -3.05 18.02
N ASN A 357 -7.82 -4.30 18.43
CA ASN A 357 -7.55 -4.75 19.79
C ASN A 357 -7.15 -6.22 19.85
N ASN A 358 -6.46 -6.61 20.93
CA ASN A 358 -5.92 -7.97 21.11
C ASN A 358 -6.98 -9.10 21.09
N LYS A 359 -8.26 -8.78 21.31
CA LYS A 359 -9.33 -9.78 21.36
C LYS A 359 -9.96 -10.01 19.99
N THR A 360 -10.13 -8.96 19.21
CA THR A 360 -10.93 -8.95 17.98
C THR A 360 -10.06 -9.02 16.74
N GLY A 361 -8.84 -8.48 16.80
CA GLY A 361 -8.08 -8.09 15.62
C GLY A 361 -8.48 -6.69 15.16
N VAL A 362 -8.36 -6.45 13.85
CA VAL A 362 -8.78 -5.21 13.21
C VAL A 362 -10.28 -5.26 12.95
N TYR A 363 -10.91 -4.08 12.92
CA TYR A 363 -12.32 -3.93 12.55
C TYR A 363 -12.58 -2.50 12.06
N VAL A 364 -13.66 -2.33 11.30
CA VAL A 364 -14.17 -1.03 10.88
C VAL A 364 -14.90 -0.38 12.06
N THR A 365 -14.59 0.89 12.32
CA THR A 365 -15.07 1.71 13.43
C THR A 365 -15.44 3.10 12.94
N GLU A 366 -15.94 3.96 13.83
CA GLU A 366 -16.28 5.34 13.54
C GLU A 366 -17.26 5.48 12.36
N THR A 367 -18.11 4.49 12.16
CA THR A 367 -19.07 4.49 11.05
C THR A 367 -20.07 5.63 11.24
N ARG A 368 -20.17 6.51 10.24
CA ARG A 368 -21.11 7.63 10.24
C ARG A 368 -22.20 7.44 9.20
N VAL A 369 -23.33 8.12 9.40
CA VAL A 369 -24.43 8.17 8.42
C VAL A 369 -23.92 8.61 7.05
N ASN A 370 -24.39 7.93 6.00
CA ASN A 370 -23.94 8.08 4.61
C ASN A 370 -22.47 7.70 4.38
N GLY A 371 -21.84 6.99 5.31
CA GLY A 371 -20.56 6.32 5.10
C GLY A 371 -20.76 4.95 4.45
N PHE A 372 -19.67 4.36 3.97
CA PHE A 372 -19.67 3.01 3.43
C PHE A 372 -18.27 2.41 3.39
N ILE A 373 -18.19 1.09 3.26
CA ILE A 373 -17.03 0.41 2.68
C ILE A 373 -17.43 -0.28 1.37
N LYS A 374 -16.49 -0.38 0.43
CA LYS A 374 -16.66 -1.00 -0.88
C LYS A 374 -15.72 -2.19 -1.02
N VAL A 375 -16.22 -3.30 -1.56
CA VAL A 375 -15.43 -4.46 -1.99
C VAL A 375 -15.64 -4.67 -3.48
N ARG A 376 -14.56 -4.74 -4.25
CA ARG A 376 -14.62 -4.89 -5.70
C ARG A 376 -14.62 -6.34 -6.14
N SER A 377 -15.27 -6.63 -7.28
CA SER A 377 -15.20 -7.92 -7.96
C SER A 377 -15.57 -9.14 -7.10
N VAL A 378 -16.69 -9.04 -6.38
CA VAL A 378 -17.27 -10.12 -5.60
C VAL A 378 -18.05 -11.07 -6.52
N ASP A 379 -17.67 -12.35 -6.54
CA ASP A 379 -18.23 -13.36 -7.44
C ASP A 379 -19.31 -14.21 -6.77
N PHE A 380 -20.58 -13.94 -7.10
CA PHE A 380 -21.74 -14.69 -6.64
C PHE A 380 -22.02 -15.96 -7.47
N GLY A 381 -21.19 -16.24 -8.48
CA GLY A 381 -21.40 -17.35 -9.41
C GLY A 381 -22.77 -17.33 -10.06
N THR A 382 -23.24 -18.49 -10.53
CA THR A 382 -24.55 -18.60 -11.18
C THR A 382 -25.71 -18.86 -10.22
N GLN A 383 -25.43 -19.37 -9.02
CA GLN A 383 -26.45 -19.75 -8.03
C GLN A 383 -26.88 -18.58 -7.15
N GLY A 384 -26.01 -17.58 -6.93
CA GLY A 384 -26.34 -16.43 -6.11
C GLY A 384 -26.32 -16.67 -4.60
N ALA A 385 -26.85 -15.73 -3.84
CA ALA A 385 -26.90 -15.78 -2.38
C ALA A 385 -28.34 -15.84 -1.85
N SER A 386 -28.54 -16.56 -0.74
CA SER A 386 -29.82 -16.69 -0.02
C SER A 386 -29.88 -15.81 1.23
N GLY A 387 -28.73 -15.62 1.89
CA GLY A 387 -28.61 -14.82 3.11
C GLY A 387 -27.31 -14.02 3.15
N PHE A 388 -27.29 -13.03 4.05
CA PHE A 388 -26.12 -12.21 4.37
C PHE A 388 -25.93 -12.19 5.88
N SER A 389 -24.70 -12.30 6.36
CA SER A 389 -24.36 -12.19 7.77
C SER A 389 -23.20 -11.23 8.00
N ALA A 390 -23.27 -10.46 9.09
CA ALA A 390 -22.25 -9.51 9.52
C ALA A 390 -22.02 -9.61 11.03
N SER A 391 -20.77 -9.57 11.46
CA SER A 391 -20.37 -9.46 12.87
C SER A 391 -20.24 -8.00 13.25
N ILE A 392 -21.13 -7.54 14.13
CA ILE A 392 -21.31 -6.12 14.46
C ILE A 392 -21.32 -5.94 15.99
N ALA A 393 -20.77 -4.82 16.46
CA ALA A 393 -20.89 -4.37 17.85
C ALA A 393 -21.38 -2.92 17.90
N SER A 394 -22.28 -2.63 18.84
CA SER A 394 -22.82 -1.28 19.03
C SER A 394 -23.17 -1.06 20.50
N GLY A 395 -22.57 -0.02 21.09
CA GLY A 395 -22.91 0.42 22.45
C GLY A 395 -24.27 1.10 22.54
N LEU A 396 -24.78 1.64 21.43
CA LEU A 396 -26.05 2.35 21.33
C LEU A 396 -26.92 1.74 20.23
N ASP A 397 -28.04 2.38 19.86
CA ASP A 397 -28.78 1.96 18.67
C ASP A 397 -27.92 2.22 17.44
N GLY A 398 -27.59 1.17 16.69
CA GLY A 398 -26.58 1.23 15.64
C GLY A 398 -27.09 1.78 14.31
N GLY A 399 -28.39 1.94 14.14
CA GLY A 399 -28.94 2.31 12.83
C GLY A 399 -29.05 1.08 11.93
N ILE A 400 -28.57 1.18 10.70
CA ILE A 400 -28.81 0.20 9.65
C ILE A 400 -27.53 -0.02 8.84
N LEU A 401 -27.20 -1.29 8.60
CA LEU A 401 -26.26 -1.71 7.57
C LEU A 401 -27.04 -2.16 6.34
N GLU A 402 -26.88 -1.46 5.21
CA GLU A 402 -27.44 -1.86 3.91
C GLU A 402 -26.36 -2.47 3.02
N VAL A 403 -26.74 -3.45 2.20
CA VAL A 403 -25.84 -4.11 1.23
C VAL A 403 -26.35 -3.81 -0.18
N HIS A 404 -25.55 -3.09 -0.97
CA HIS A 404 -25.90 -2.66 -2.33
C HIS A 404 -24.92 -3.22 -3.37
N LEU A 405 -25.40 -3.43 -4.59
CA LEU A 405 -24.57 -3.79 -5.74
C LEU A 405 -24.19 -2.57 -6.57
N ASP A 406 -22.94 -2.56 -7.02
CA ASP A 406 -22.32 -1.72 -8.05
C ASP A 406 -22.25 -0.21 -7.75
N ASN A 407 -23.16 0.33 -6.93
CA ASN A 407 -23.09 1.68 -6.41
C ASN A 407 -23.86 1.81 -5.08
N ILE A 408 -23.61 2.89 -4.32
CA ILE A 408 -24.23 3.15 -2.99
C ILE A 408 -25.76 3.30 -3.02
N LYS A 409 -26.38 3.44 -4.20
CA LYS A 409 -27.84 3.50 -4.42
C LYS A 409 -28.32 2.39 -5.35
N GLY A 410 -27.47 1.40 -5.63
CA GLY A 410 -27.78 0.30 -6.53
C GLY A 410 -28.72 -0.69 -5.88
N THR A 411 -28.90 -1.85 -6.51
CA THR A 411 -29.81 -2.90 -6.02
C THR A 411 -29.47 -3.26 -4.58
N LYS A 412 -30.40 -3.01 -3.66
CA LYS A 412 -30.26 -3.39 -2.25
C LYS A 412 -30.55 -4.88 -2.10
N LEU A 413 -29.54 -5.66 -1.74
CA LEU A 413 -29.65 -7.10 -1.54
C LEU A 413 -30.09 -7.47 -0.13
N ALA A 414 -29.66 -6.72 0.88
CA ALA A 414 -29.93 -7.03 2.27
C ALA A 414 -29.91 -5.76 3.12
N GLN A 415 -30.55 -5.87 4.28
CA GLN A 415 -30.55 -4.83 5.30
C GLN A 415 -30.52 -5.48 6.68
N ILE A 416 -29.63 -5.01 7.55
CA ILE A 416 -29.57 -5.38 8.97
C ILE A 416 -29.85 -4.13 9.79
N ASP A 417 -30.95 -4.16 10.55
CA ASP A 417 -31.16 -3.20 11.64
C ASP A 417 -30.20 -3.56 12.78
N VAL A 418 -29.29 -2.65 13.13
CA VAL A 418 -28.25 -2.89 14.14
C VAL A 418 -28.76 -2.53 15.53
N PRO A 419 -29.02 -3.51 16.41
CA PRO A 419 -29.48 -3.24 17.77
C PRO A 419 -28.30 -2.84 18.67
N ARG A 420 -28.62 -2.42 19.90
CA ARG A 420 -27.65 -2.43 20.99
C ARG A 420 -27.15 -3.85 21.20
N THR A 421 -25.85 -4.06 21.05
CA THR A 421 -25.25 -5.38 21.24
C THR A 421 -24.81 -5.63 22.67
N GLY A 422 -24.68 -4.57 23.47
CA GLY A 422 -24.26 -4.60 24.87
C GLY A 422 -22.96 -3.85 25.13
N GLY A 423 -22.33 -3.28 24.10
CA GLY A 423 -21.09 -2.51 24.19
C GLY A 423 -20.37 -2.45 22.85
N TRP A 424 -19.39 -1.54 22.73
CA TRP A 424 -18.61 -1.34 21.50
C TRP A 424 -17.68 -2.51 21.14
N ASP A 425 -17.43 -3.43 22.09
CA ASP A 425 -16.66 -4.67 21.90
C ASP A 425 -17.47 -5.94 22.21
N VAL A 426 -18.81 -5.84 22.23
CA VAL A 426 -19.72 -6.97 22.41
C VAL A 426 -20.28 -7.35 21.04
N TRP A 427 -19.58 -8.26 20.36
CA TRP A 427 -19.88 -8.66 18.98
C TRP A 427 -21.05 -9.63 18.88
N LYS A 428 -21.95 -9.39 17.92
CA LYS A 428 -23.04 -10.29 17.54
C LYS A 428 -23.03 -10.50 16.03
N THR A 429 -23.17 -11.75 15.60
CA THR A 429 -23.44 -12.08 14.19
C THR A 429 -24.92 -11.89 13.91
N LEU A 430 -25.23 -10.92 13.07
CA LEU A 430 -26.59 -10.61 12.63
C LEU A 430 -26.76 -11.10 11.20
N THR A 431 -27.96 -11.56 10.86
CA THR A 431 -28.27 -12.17 9.56
C THR A 431 -29.50 -11.53 8.94
N ALA A 432 -29.49 -11.34 7.63
CA ALA A 432 -30.61 -10.90 6.81
C ALA A 432 -30.82 -11.84 5.62
N GLN A 433 -32.06 -11.96 5.16
CA GLN A 433 -32.38 -12.66 3.91
C GLN A 433 -32.06 -11.77 2.72
N ILE A 434 -31.65 -12.39 1.60
CA ILE A 434 -31.42 -11.67 0.35
C ILE A 434 -32.78 -11.35 -0.30
N SER A 435 -33.07 -10.08 -0.51
CA SER A 435 -34.35 -9.60 -1.06
C SER A 435 -34.46 -9.72 -2.57
N GLU A 436 -33.32 -9.73 -3.28
CA GLU A 436 -33.25 -9.74 -4.74
C GLU A 436 -32.29 -10.82 -5.25
N SER A 437 -32.61 -11.48 -6.37
CA SER A 437 -31.67 -12.45 -6.95
C SER A 437 -30.39 -11.77 -7.42
N VAL A 438 -29.24 -12.36 -7.08
CA VAL A 438 -27.91 -11.92 -7.53
C VAL A 438 -27.16 -13.08 -8.18
N SER A 439 -26.36 -12.80 -9.20
CA SER A 439 -25.48 -13.75 -9.87
C SER A 439 -24.38 -12.99 -10.62
N GLY A 440 -23.24 -13.64 -10.85
CA GLY A 440 -22.10 -13.03 -11.53
C GLY A 440 -21.24 -12.19 -10.60
N VAL A 441 -20.42 -11.32 -11.19
CA VAL A 441 -19.42 -10.52 -10.48
C VAL A 441 -19.93 -9.09 -10.32
N HIS A 442 -19.92 -8.59 -9.09
CA HIS A 442 -20.37 -7.25 -8.74
C HIS A 442 -19.40 -6.56 -7.78
N ASP A 443 -19.40 -5.23 -7.78
CA ASP A 443 -18.88 -4.50 -6.64
C ASP A 443 -19.95 -4.48 -5.54
N VAL A 444 -19.56 -4.70 -4.29
CA VAL A 444 -20.47 -4.73 -3.13
C VAL A 444 -20.19 -3.54 -2.23
N TYR A 445 -21.24 -2.80 -1.90
CA TYR A 445 -21.20 -1.64 -1.02
C TYR A 445 -21.93 -1.97 0.28
N PHE A 446 -21.24 -1.74 1.40
CA PHE A 446 -21.79 -1.85 2.75
C PHE A 446 -22.05 -0.43 3.26
N VAL A 447 -23.29 0.02 3.15
CA VAL A 447 -23.69 1.42 3.39
C VAL A 447 -24.22 1.58 4.82
N PHE A 448 -23.76 2.62 5.51
CA PHE A 448 -24.11 2.91 6.90
C PHE A 448 -25.20 3.97 6.96
N GLN A 449 -26.37 3.60 7.48
CA GLN A 449 -27.53 4.47 7.57
C GLN A 449 -27.97 4.68 9.01
N GLY A 450 -28.52 5.86 9.30
CA GLY A 450 -29.17 6.13 10.58
C GLY A 450 -30.56 5.52 10.65
N LYS A 451 -31.04 5.20 11.85
CA LYS A 451 -32.44 4.84 12.10
C LYS A 451 -33.01 5.74 13.20
N ASN A 452 -33.62 6.86 12.79
CA ASN A 452 -34.02 7.94 13.70
C ASN A 452 -32.84 8.50 14.52
N ILE A 453 -31.63 8.46 13.96
CA ILE A 453 -30.41 9.00 14.57
C ILE A 453 -30.16 10.37 13.95
N THR A 454 -30.39 11.43 14.71
CA THR A 454 -30.18 12.83 14.30
C THR A 454 -28.84 13.39 14.78
N ALA A 455 -28.28 12.83 15.84
CA ALA A 455 -26.94 13.16 16.32
C ALA A 455 -25.88 12.55 15.39
N GLY A 456 -24.88 13.34 14.97
CA GLY A 456 -23.75 12.90 14.12
C GLY A 456 -22.76 11.94 14.80
N ARG A 457 -23.25 11.07 15.69
CA ARG A 457 -22.45 10.10 16.45
C ARG A 457 -22.11 8.87 15.61
N GLU A 458 -21.31 8.00 16.22
CA GLU A 458 -20.92 6.72 15.65
C GLU A 458 -22.10 5.76 15.66
N LEU A 459 -22.19 4.94 14.62
CA LEU A 459 -23.27 3.97 14.41
C LEU A 459 -22.91 2.63 15.04
N PHE A 460 -21.92 1.92 14.51
CA PHE A 460 -21.50 0.59 14.98
C PHE A 460 -20.08 0.23 14.51
N ASN A 461 -19.48 -0.73 15.21
CA ASN A 461 -18.27 -1.43 14.76
C ASN A 461 -18.65 -2.63 13.89
N PHE A 462 -17.87 -2.89 12.86
CA PHE A 462 -18.09 -3.95 11.87
C PHE A 462 -16.80 -4.75 11.67
N ASN A 463 -16.84 -6.05 11.96
CA ASN A 463 -15.66 -6.92 12.00
C ASN A 463 -15.53 -7.81 10.76
N TYR A 464 -16.56 -8.59 10.43
CA TYR A 464 -16.50 -9.46 9.24
C TYR A 464 -17.88 -9.70 8.66
N TRP A 465 -17.92 -10.17 7.41
CA TRP A 465 -19.14 -10.52 6.70
C TRP A 465 -19.00 -11.81 5.89
N SER A 466 -20.14 -12.38 5.51
CA SER A 466 -20.24 -13.48 4.55
C SER A 466 -21.65 -13.58 3.99
N PHE A 467 -21.77 -14.09 2.77
CA PHE A 467 -23.04 -14.50 2.18
C PHE A 467 -23.25 -16.00 2.35
N GLN A 468 -24.51 -16.42 2.36
CA GLN A 468 -24.91 -17.82 2.30
C GLN A 468 -25.27 -18.16 0.87
N LYS A 469 -24.75 -19.29 0.38
CA LYS A 469 -25.05 -19.78 -0.96
C LYS A 469 -26.53 -20.19 -1.06
N LYS A 470 -27.16 -19.99 -2.22
CA LYS A 470 -28.50 -20.54 -2.49
C LYS A 470 -28.48 -22.06 -2.58
#